data_AF-A0A9D3VX19-F1
#
_entry.id   AF-A0A9D3VX19-F1
#
_cell.length_a   1.000
_cell.length_b   1.000
_cell.length_c   1.000
_cell.angle_alpha   90.00
_cell.angle_beta   90.00
_cell.angle_gamma   90.00
#
_symmetry.space_group_name_H-M   'P 1'
#
loop_
_entity.id
_entity.type
_entity.pdbx_description
1 polymer ?
#
loop_
_entity_poly.entity_id
_entity_poly.type
_entity_poly.pdbx_seq_one_letter_code
_entity_poly.pdbx_strand_id
1 'polypeptide(L)'
;MQSKLAFGFALSLLFGFASGNGFFSEETISAFNFGLENEIFNEQVISSFSVMDYGATGNGQIEDSQAFHKAWKDICNANAGGEIVTLEIPRGKTFLLNPLVFQGPCKAKAIHIQLGGTLIAPLSTSWANEGVDTWIQFSNVDNLYLDGDGKIDGRGSIWWQSCMKKSVYGILFVCKRRPVALHFNNCNGLQLNGLTHLNSPRAHISIKNCKDVIVSDLKISAPDESPNTDGIDISDSYNVQILQSIIGTGDDCVAINGGSSFINITGVVCGPGHGISIGSLGDVGDYDTVEQVHVKNCTLRDTQNGVRIKTFQGRSGYARKISFEQIVLSNARNPIIINQFYQDKGKLSKGIMKAGAIEISDVAYSDIRGTSANDQAIDLRCDNVVGCSNIVMRNIDITPGVDCPKTYAVCNNAHGTATETQPRVPCLS
;
A
#
# COMPACT_ATOMS: atom_id res chain seq x y z
N MET A 1 -29.30 -32.50 25.97
CA MET A 1 -28.35 -33.60 25.72
C MET A 1 -27.39 -33.11 24.66
N GLN A 2 -26.25 -32.56 25.10
CA GLN A 2 -25.24 -31.90 24.25
C GLN A 2 -24.35 -32.97 23.60
N SER A 3 -24.05 -32.82 22.31
CA SER A 3 -22.95 -33.52 21.64
C SER A 3 -21.94 -32.49 21.15
N LYS A 4 -20.85 -32.31 21.91
CA LYS A 4 -19.66 -31.58 21.49
C LYS A 4 -18.74 -32.54 20.72
N LEU A 5 -18.40 -32.20 19.49
CA LEU A 5 -17.27 -32.79 18.76
C LEU A 5 -16.00 -32.00 19.14
N ALA A 6 -15.00 -32.69 19.66
CA ALA A 6 -13.68 -32.16 19.94
C ALA A 6 -12.74 -32.47 18.76
N PHE A 7 -12.03 -31.46 18.26
CA PHE A 7 -10.82 -31.65 17.46
C PHE A 7 -9.67 -30.97 18.20
N GLY A 8 -8.75 -31.80 18.71
CA GLY A 8 -7.50 -31.36 19.31
C GLY A 8 -6.38 -31.38 18.27
N PHE A 9 -5.57 -30.32 18.24
CA PHE A 9 -4.23 -30.35 17.66
C PHE A 9 -3.23 -30.01 18.76
N ALA A 10 -2.31 -30.94 19.00
CA ALA A 10 -1.22 -30.82 19.95
C ALA A 10 -0.04 -30.07 19.30
N LEU A 11 0.47 -29.04 19.97
CA LEU A 11 1.71 -28.37 19.63
C LEU A 11 2.79 -28.80 20.65
N SER A 12 3.75 -29.60 20.20
CA SER A 12 4.91 -30.01 20.99
C SER A 12 6.02 -28.95 20.88
N LEU A 13 6.25 -28.21 21.96
CA LEU A 13 7.42 -27.33 22.17
C LEU A 13 8.46 -28.08 23.02
N LEU A 14 9.65 -28.28 22.46
CA LEU A 14 10.84 -28.76 23.16
C LEU A 14 11.66 -27.53 23.60
N PHE A 15 11.72 -27.29 24.92
CA PHE A 15 12.66 -26.35 25.54
C PHE A 15 14.00 -27.05 25.81
N GLY A 16 15.09 -26.37 25.44
CA GLY A 16 16.44 -26.65 25.94
C GLY A 16 17.04 -25.36 26.52
N PHE A 17 17.25 -25.33 27.84
CA PHE A 17 17.94 -24.26 28.57
C PHE A 17 19.46 -24.49 28.59
N ALA A 18 20.25 -23.42 28.43
CA ALA A 18 21.54 -23.14 29.10
C ALA A 18 22.01 -21.72 28.69
N SER A 19 21.75 -20.68 29.50
CA SER A 19 22.62 -20.11 30.56
C SER A 19 23.71 -19.14 30.07
N GLY A 20 23.57 -17.84 30.41
CA GLY A 20 24.62 -16.83 30.20
C GLY A 20 24.18 -15.39 30.50
N ASN A 21 24.26 -15.01 31.79
CA ASN A 21 23.96 -13.73 32.46
C ASN A 21 24.13 -12.40 31.69
N GLY A 22 23.16 -11.49 31.88
CA GLY A 22 23.30 -10.06 31.60
C GLY A 22 22.03 -9.24 31.92
N PHE A 23 21.85 -8.89 33.20
CA PHE A 23 21.09 -7.75 33.75
C PHE A 23 19.96 -7.13 32.90
N PHE A 24 18.70 -7.46 33.21
CA PHE A 24 17.58 -6.50 33.23
C PHE A 24 16.56 -6.94 34.31
N SER A 25 16.12 -5.99 35.12
CA SER A 25 15.18 -6.15 36.25
C SER A 25 13.75 -6.46 35.79
N GLU A 26 13.04 -7.33 36.53
CA GLU A 26 11.66 -7.80 36.27
C GLU A 26 10.54 -6.73 36.29
N GLU A 27 10.86 -5.44 36.37
CA GLU A 27 9.87 -4.34 36.32
C GLU A 27 9.74 -3.66 34.94
N THR A 28 10.37 -4.17 33.88
CA THR A 28 10.25 -3.62 32.51
C THR A 28 9.61 -4.59 31.49
N ILE A 29 9.10 -5.74 31.95
CA ILE A 29 8.40 -6.75 31.12
C ILE A 29 6.91 -6.81 31.49
N SER A 30 6.27 -5.66 31.73
CA SER A 30 4.80 -5.55 31.86
C SER A 30 4.16 -4.52 30.92
N ALA A 31 4.90 -3.93 29.99
CA ALA A 31 4.38 -2.95 29.03
C ALA A 31 4.35 -3.42 27.56
N PHE A 32 4.69 -4.68 27.27
CA PHE A 32 4.75 -5.19 25.88
C PHE A 32 4.16 -6.60 25.74
N ASN A 33 3.04 -6.86 26.41
CA ASN A 33 2.11 -7.92 26.05
C ASN A 33 0.75 -7.28 25.76
N PHE A 34 0.66 -6.52 24.66
CA PHE A 34 -0.62 -6.43 23.99
C PHE A 34 -0.82 -7.78 23.32
N GLY A 35 -1.59 -8.64 23.97
CA GLY A 35 -2.00 -9.91 23.41
C GLY A 35 -2.68 -9.66 22.08
N LEU A 36 -2.05 -10.15 21.00
CA LEU A 36 -2.77 -10.57 19.80
C LEU A 36 -3.51 -11.87 20.15
N GLU A 37 -4.43 -11.78 21.10
CA GLU A 37 -5.60 -12.63 21.05
C GLU A 37 -6.51 -11.98 20.04
N ASN A 38 -6.84 -12.71 18.98
CA ASN A 38 -7.99 -12.40 18.15
C ASN A 38 -9.18 -12.25 19.10
N GLU A 39 -9.54 -11.03 19.47
CA GLU A 39 -10.92 -10.72 19.80
C GLU A 39 -11.70 -10.99 18.51
N ILE A 40 -12.09 -12.25 18.35
CA ILE A 40 -13.19 -12.65 17.49
C ILE A 40 -14.31 -11.73 17.94
N PHE A 41 -14.70 -10.80 17.05
CA PHE A 41 -15.90 -9.98 17.20
C PHE A 41 -17.05 -10.91 17.62
N ASN A 42 -17.30 -10.95 18.92
CA ASN A 42 -18.47 -11.59 19.51
C ASN A 42 -19.51 -10.52 19.84
N GLU A 43 -19.47 -9.39 19.12
CA GLU A 43 -20.64 -8.57 18.90
C GLU A 43 -21.53 -9.33 17.92
N GLN A 44 -22.70 -9.71 18.42
CA GLN A 44 -23.69 -10.52 17.74
C GLN A 44 -24.07 -9.82 16.40
N VAL A 45 -23.72 -10.43 15.26
CA VAL A 45 -24.17 -9.98 13.94
C VAL A 45 -25.68 -10.21 13.86
N ILE A 46 -26.47 -9.16 14.11
CA ILE A 46 -27.93 -9.28 14.30
C ILE A 46 -28.71 -8.93 13.02
N SER A 47 -28.10 -8.23 12.05
CA SER A 47 -28.71 -7.98 10.73
C SER A 47 -27.73 -8.22 9.58
N SER A 48 -28.07 -9.20 8.74
CA SER A 48 -27.34 -9.53 7.52
C SER A 48 -28.23 -9.30 6.30
N PHE A 49 -27.67 -8.68 5.28
CA PHE A 49 -28.33 -8.33 4.03
C PHE A 49 -27.55 -8.93 2.88
N SER A 50 -28.15 -9.83 2.11
CA SER A 50 -27.51 -10.37 0.92
C SER A 50 -27.79 -9.50 -0.28
N VAL A 51 -26.77 -9.19 -1.10
CA VAL A 51 -26.99 -8.49 -2.38
C VAL A 51 -27.97 -9.22 -3.31
N MET A 52 -28.15 -10.53 -3.12
CA MET A 52 -29.11 -11.36 -3.85
C MET A 52 -30.57 -10.97 -3.56
N ASP A 53 -30.87 -10.59 -2.31
CA ASP A 53 -32.22 -10.16 -1.89
C ASP A 53 -32.63 -8.83 -2.53
N TYR A 54 -31.64 -8.09 -3.03
CA TYR A 54 -31.81 -6.81 -3.74
C TYR A 54 -31.83 -6.96 -5.26
N GLY A 55 -31.86 -8.20 -5.77
CA GLY A 55 -32.01 -8.51 -7.18
C GLY A 55 -30.69 -8.68 -7.93
N ALA A 56 -29.55 -8.83 -7.24
CA ALA A 56 -28.31 -9.19 -7.90
C ALA A 56 -28.42 -10.59 -8.51
N THR A 57 -27.90 -10.77 -9.73
CA THR A 57 -27.88 -12.07 -10.40
C THR A 57 -26.61 -12.84 -10.04
N GLY A 58 -25.46 -12.15 -10.02
CA GLY A 58 -24.18 -12.75 -9.67
C GLY A 58 -23.66 -13.75 -10.72
N ASN A 59 -23.96 -13.53 -12.01
CA ASN A 59 -23.51 -14.37 -13.14
C ASN A 59 -22.36 -13.75 -13.96
N GLY A 60 -21.92 -12.54 -13.63
CA GLY A 60 -20.84 -11.81 -14.29
C GLY A 60 -21.15 -11.29 -15.69
N GLN A 61 -22.42 -11.37 -16.12
CA GLN A 61 -22.88 -10.93 -17.43
C GLN A 61 -23.93 -9.81 -17.31
N ILE A 62 -24.84 -9.96 -16.35
CA ILE A 62 -25.84 -8.94 -16.03
C ILE A 62 -25.21 -7.96 -15.04
N GLU A 63 -25.40 -6.68 -15.31
CA GLU A 63 -24.96 -5.56 -14.49
C GLU A 63 -25.73 -5.55 -13.16
N ASP A 64 -25.02 -5.60 -12.04
CA ASP A 64 -25.57 -5.80 -10.69
C ASP A 64 -25.48 -4.55 -9.80
N SER A 65 -24.93 -3.41 -10.28
CA SER A 65 -24.70 -2.22 -9.45
C SER A 65 -25.94 -1.66 -8.77
N GLN A 66 -27.11 -1.75 -9.41
CA GLN A 66 -28.36 -1.29 -8.81
C GLN A 66 -28.76 -2.12 -7.57
N ALA A 67 -28.48 -3.43 -7.56
CA ALA A 67 -28.75 -4.27 -6.39
C ALA A 67 -27.82 -3.88 -5.23
N PHE A 68 -26.54 -3.67 -5.51
CA PHE A 68 -25.56 -3.19 -4.52
C PHE A 68 -25.93 -1.82 -3.95
N HIS A 69 -26.36 -0.88 -4.79
CA HIS A 69 -26.78 0.45 -4.34
C HIS A 69 -28.02 0.40 -3.43
N LYS A 70 -28.99 -0.46 -3.76
CA LYS A 70 -30.18 -0.67 -2.90
C LYS A 70 -29.81 -1.30 -1.56
N ALA A 71 -29.00 -2.36 -1.58
CA ALA A 71 -28.53 -3.02 -0.37
C ALA A 71 -27.74 -2.03 0.52
N TRP A 72 -26.82 -1.26 -0.07
CA TRP A 72 -26.06 -0.23 0.63
C TRP A 72 -26.96 0.81 1.30
N LYS A 73 -27.98 1.29 0.58
CA LYS A 73 -28.90 2.28 1.12
C LYS A 73 -29.60 1.77 2.37
N ASP A 74 -30.00 0.50 2.39
CA ASP A 74 -30.70 -0.08 3.53
C ASP A 74 -29.76 -0.30 4.71
N ILE A 75 -28.58 -0.89 4.50
CA ILE A 75 -27.63 -1.12 5.60
C ILE A 75 -27.11 0.19 6.19
N CYS A 76 -26.85 1.20 5.35
CA CYS A 76 -26.36 2.49 5.80
C CYS A 76 -27.43 3.28 6.58
N ASN A 77 -28.72 3.03 6.32
CA ASN A 77 -29.84 3.64 7.04
C ASN A 77 -30.41 2.76 8.16
N ALA A 78 -29.89 1.55 8.37
CA ALA A 78 -30.38 0.63 9.38
C ALA A 78 -30.20 1.25 10.78
N ASN A 79 -31.33 1.42 11.48
CA ASN A 79 -31.34 1.84 12.88
C ASN A 79 -31.10 0.61 13.76
N ALA A 80 -29.87 0.07 13.73
CA ALA A 80 -29.54 -1.18 14.41
C ALA A 80 -29.24 -0.99 15.91
N GLY A 81 -29.78 0.03 16.58
CA GLY A 81 -29.59 0.22 18.03
C GLY A 81 -28.13 0.34 18.52
N GLY A 82 -27.17 0.56 17.62
CA GLY A 82 -25.73 0.55 17.92
C GLY A 82 -24.97 -0.71 17.47
N GLU A 83 -25.60 -1.62 16.74
CA GLU A 83 -25.01 -2.89 16.28
C GLU A 83 -24.29 -2.77 14.92
N ILE A 84 -23.45 -3.78 14.62
CA ILE A 84 -22.78 -3.97 13.33
C ILE A 84 -23.78 -4.53 12.31
N VAL A 85 -23.89 -3.89 11.15
CA VAL A 85 -24.75 -4.34 10.04
C VAL A 85 -23.90 -4.98 8.96
N THR A 86 -24.25 -6.20 8.53
CA THR A 86 -23.47 -6.94 7.54
C THR A 86 -24.12 -6.92 6.15
N LEU A 87 -23.31 -6.63 5.12
CA LEU A 87 -23.62 -6.86 3.71
C LEU A 87 -22.90 -8.11 3.22
N GLU A 88 -23.65 -9.15 2.87
CA GLU A 88 -23.12 -10.39 2.34
C GLU A 88 -23.04 -10.37 0.80
N ILE A 89 -21.84 -10.62 0.28
CA ILE A 89 -21.58 -10.84 -1.14
C ILE A 89 -21.19 -12.32 -1.33
N PRO A 90 -22.12 -13.18 -1.75
CA PRO A 90 -22.00 -14.62 -1.57
C PRO A 90 -20.89 -15.28 -2.41
N ARG A 91 -20.30 -16.33 -1.85
CA ARG A 91 -19.30 -17.17 -2.51
C ARG A 91 -19.86 -17.86 -3.76
N GLY A 92 -19.00 -18.07 -4.76
CA GLY A 92 -19.36 -18.75 -6.00
C GLY A 92 -20.15 -17.91 -7.01
N LYS A 93 -20.41 -16.64 -6.68
CA LYS A 93 -21.06 -15.66 -7.56
C LYS A 93 -20.05 -14.67 -8.13
N THR A 94 -20.35 -14.15 -9.31
CA THR A 94 -19.56 -13.10 -9.98
C THR A 94 -20.47 -11.92 -10.28
N PHE A 95 -20.16 -10.72 -9.78
CA PHE A 95 -21.00 -9.54 -9.91
C PHE A 95 -20.33 -8.54 -10.84
N LEU A 96 -21.01 -8.21 -11.94
CA LEU A 96 -20.56 -7.18 -12.87
C LEU A 96 -21.03 -5.82 -12.37
N LEU A 97 -20.10 -4.95 -11.97
CA LEU A 97 -20.43 -3.67 -11.38
C LEU A 97 -19.95 -2.52 -12.25
N ASN A 98 -20.86 -1.66 -12.72
CA ASN A 98 -20.47 -0.32 -13.16
C ASN A 98 -19.88 0.50 -12.00
N PRO A 99 -19.23 1.65 -12.27
CA PRO A 99 -18.74 2.53 -11.22
C PRO A 99 -19.80 2.86 -10.16
N LEU A 100 -19.40 2.79 -8.89
CA LEU A 100 -20.27 2.86 -7.72
C LEU A 100 -19.63 3.69 -6.61
N VAL A 101 -20.48 4.49 -5.95
CA VAL A 101 -20.13 5.23 -4.73
C VAL A 101 -21.05 4.78 -3.60
N PHE A 102 -20.46 4.18 -2.58
CA PHE A 102 -21.07 3.84 -1.30
C PHE A 102 -20.88 5.02 -0.34
N GLN A 103 -21.91 5.85 -0.26
CA GLN A 103 -21.89 7.12 0.44
C GLN A 103 -22.46 6.99 1.85
N GLY A 104 -21.72 7.51 2.85
CA GLY A 104 -22.22 7.83 4.19
C GLY A 104 -22.43 9.34 4.39
N PRO A 105 -22.54 9.85 5.63
CA PRO A 105 -22.46 9.11 6.88
C PRO A 105 -23.60 8.10 7.04
N CYS A 106 -23.30 6.96 7.63
CA CYS A 106 -24.29 5.93 7.91
C CYS A 106 -24.83 6.08 9.34
N LYS A 107 -26.08 5.66 9.54
CA LYS A 107 -26.72 5.61 10.86
C LYS A 107 -26.25 4.41 11.67
N ALA A 108 -25.87 3.33 10.99
CA ALA A 108 -25.21 2.19 11.62
C ALA A 108 -23.88 2.64 12.25
N LYS A 109 -23.57 2.12 13.44
CA LYS A 109 -22.31 2.41 14.15
C LYS A 109 -21.09 1.88 13.40
N ALA A 110 -21.28 0.75 12.73
CA ALA A 110 -20.29 0.02 11.97
C ALA A 110 -20.97 -0.73 10.83
N ILE A 111 -20.29 -0.80 9.68
CA ILE A 111 -20.72 -1.58 8.54
C ILE A 111 -19.68 -2.66 8.29
N HIS A 112 -20.13 -3.90 8.21
CA HIS A 112 -19.32 -5.02 7.81
C HIS A 112 -19.74 -5.46 6.38
N ILE A 113 -18.78 -5.64 5.49
CA ILE A 113 -18.99 -6.16 4.16
C ILE A 113 -18.22 -7.47 4.07
N GLN A 114 -18.95 -8.57 3.98
CA GLN A 114 -18.38 -9.90 3.83
C GLN A 114 -18.34 -10.28 2.35
N LEU A 115 -17.16 -10.14 1.74
CA LEU A 115 -16.93 -10.44 0.33
C LEU A 115 -16.41 -11.87 0.13
N GLY A 116 -17.32 -12.80 -0.18
CA GLY A 116 -16.97 -14.17 -0.61
C GLY A 116 -17.01 -14.38 -2.14
N GLY A 117 -17.72 -13.52 -2.87
CA GLY A 117 -17.86 -13.58 -4.33
C GLY A 117 -16.71 -12.96 -5.11
N THR A 118 -16.91 -12.75 -6.41
CA THR A 118 -16.00 -12.00 -7.28
C THR A 118 -16.69 -10.75 -7.82
N LEU A 119 -16.10 -9.57 -7.63
CA LEU A 119 -16.52 -8.33 -8.27
C LEU A 119 -15.68 -8.14 -9.53
N ILE A 120 -16.30 -7.86 -10.67
CA ILE A 120 -15.62 -7.60 -11.94
C ILE A 120 -15.99 -6.24 -12.52
N ALA A 121 -15.00 -5.51 -13.00
CA ALA A 121 -15.25 -4.30 -13.77
C ALA A 121 -15.72 -4.66 -15.18
N PRO A 122 -16.62 -3.89 -15.79
CA PRO A 122 -16.99 -4.10 -17.18
C PRO A 122 -15.85 -3.83 -18.18
N LEU A 123 -15.96 -4.46 -19.35
CA LEU A 123 -14.97 -4.38 -20.42
C LEU A 123 -15.19 -3.15 -21.32
N SER A 124 -15.31 -1.96 -20.72
CA SER A 124 -15.46 -0.70 -21.44
C SER A 124 -14.64 0.40 -20.79
N THR A 125 -14.01 1.24 -21.61
CA THR A 125 -13.31 2.45 -21.14
C THR A 125 -14.18 3.70 -21.20
N SER A 126 -15.48 3.57 -21.51
CA SER A 126 -16.37 4.72 -21.75
C SER A 126 -16.51 5.63 -20.54
N TRP A 127 -16.45 5.10 -19.32
CA TRP A 127 -16.65 5.87 -18.07
C TRP A 127 -15.58 6.92 -17.82
N ALA A 128 -14.37 6.75 -18.38
CA ALA A 128 -13.33 7.75 -18.23
C ALA A 128 -13.67 9.07 -18.94
N ASN A 129 -14.51 9.04 -19.99
CA ASN A 129 -14.98 10.25 -20.66
C ASN A 129 -16.03 11.01 -19.84
N GLU A 130 -16.59 10.37 -18.80
CA GLU A 130 -17.58 10.94 -17.90
C GLU A 130 -16.92 11.55 -16.64
N GLY A 131 -15.59 11.57 -16.58
CA GLY A 131 -14.83 12.14 -15.46
C GLY A 131 -14.74 11.22 -14.24
N VAL A 132 -15.11 9.95 -14.37
CA VAL A 132 -15.06 8.95 -13.29
C VAL A 132 -13.62 8.51 -13.05
N ASP A 133 -13.11 8.76 -11.83
CA ASP A 133 -11.74 8.41 -11.40
C ASP A 133 -11.65 7.15 -10.54
N THR A 134 -12.79 6.57 -10.19
CA THR A 134 -12.88 5.46 -9.24
C THR A 134 -13.90 4.45 -9.77
N TRP A 135 -13.61 3.16 -9.61
CA TRP A 135 -14.56 2.10 -9.93
C TRP A 135 -15.46 1.82 -8.73
N ILE A 136 -14.88 1.42 -7.59
CA ILE A 136 -15.63 1.23 -6.34
C ILE A 136 -15.10 2.25 -5.33
N GLN A 137 -16.00 3.08 -4.80
CA GLN A 137 -15.63 4.11 -3.84
C GLN A 137 -16.49 4.02 -2.57
N PHE A 138 -15.85 4.09 -1.41
CA PHE A 138 -16.49 4.35 -0.12
C PHE A 138 -16.17 5.78 0.30
N SER A 139 -17.17 6.52 0.78
CA SER A 139 -16.99 7.92 1.15
C SER A 139 -17.75 8.30 2.40
N ASN A 140 -17.05 8.90 3.37
CA ASN A 140 -17.62 9.32 4.65
C ASN A 140 -18.26 8.16 5.42
N VAL A 141 -17.53 7.05 5.55
CA VAL A 141 -18.00 5.83 6.25
C VAL A 141 -17.02 5.48 7.36
N ASP A 142 -17.40 5.74 8.60
CA ASP A 142 -16.61 5.34 9.77
C ASP A 142 -16.89 3.88 10.15
N ASN A 143 -15.89 3.20 10.72
CA ASN A 143 -15.93 1.80 11.17
C ASN A 143 -16.41 0.84 10.07
N LEU A 144 -15.77 0.92 8.91
CA LEU A 144 -16.00 0.02 7.79
C LEU A 144 -15.08 -1.19 7.89
N TYR A 145 -15.66 -2.38 8.00
CA TYR A 145 -14.97 -3.66 7.94
C TYR A 145 -15.25 -4.30 6.59
N LEU A 146 -14.23 -4.59 5.80
CA LEU A 146 -14.34 -5.28 4.52
C LEU A 146 -13.40 -6.49 4.54
N ASP A 147 -13.97 -7.69 4.61
CA ASP A 147 -13.21 -8.92 4.70
C ASP A 147 -13.79 -10.05 3.83
N GLY A 148 -13.15 -11.22 3.90
CA GLY A 148 -13.57 -12.44 3.23
C GLY A 148 -12.44 -13.06 2.41
N ASP A 149 -12.81 -14.00 1.53
CA ASP A 149 -11.89 -14.68 0.60
C ASP A 149 -12.20 -14.38 -0.87
N GLY A 150 -13.02 -13.35 -1.10
CA GLY A 150 -13.46 -12.95 -2.42
C GLY A 150 -12.43 -12.15 -3.21
N LYS A 151 -12.84 -11.78 -4.43
CA LYS A 151 -11.96 -11.18 -5.44
C LYS A 151 -12.51 -9.87 -5.96
N ILE A 152 -11.64 -8.91 -6.22
CA ILE A 152 -11.93 -7.65 -6.90
C ILE A 152 -11.06 -7.57 -8.15
N ASP A 153 -11.63 -7.82 -9.33
CA ASP A 153 -10.93 -7.82 -10.62
C ASP A 153 -11.30 -6.59 -11.45
N GLY A 154 -10.38 -5.65 -11.54
CA GLY A 154 -10.55 -4.40 -12.26
C GLY A 154 -10.46 -4.54 -13.79
N ARG A 155 -10.15 -5.73 -14.32
CA ARG A 155 -10.02 -6.02 -15.77
C ARG A 155 -9.21 -4.96 -16.54
N GLY A 156 -8.09 -4.58 -15.96
CA GLY A 156 -7.24 -3.44 -16.35
C GLY A 156 -6.62 -3.51 -17.75
N SER A 157 -6.53 -4.69 -18.37
CA SER A 157 -5.85 -4.90 -19.66
C SER A 157 -6.33 -3.97 -20.78
N ILE A 158 -7.64 -3.71 -20.86
CA ILE A 158 -8.22 -2.79 -21.86
C ILE A 158 -7.76 -1.34 -21.65
N TRP A 159 -7.43 -0.97 -20.42
CA TRP A 159 -6.99 0.36 -20.03
C TRP A 159 -5.51 0.56 -20.32
N TRP A 160 -4.70 -0.46 -20.06
CA TRP A 160 -3.24 -0.43 -20.24
C TRP A 160 -2.83 -0.31 -21.72
N GLN A 161 -3.59 -0.93 -22.63
CA GLN A 161 -3.34 -0.82 -24.07
C GLN A 161 -3.36 0.64 -24.56
N SER A 162 -4.16 1.49 -23.92
CA SER A 162 -4.27 2.91 -24.28
C SER A 162 -3.06 3.76 -23.83
N CYS A 163 -2.27 3.27 -22.88
CA CYS A 163 -1.10 3.95 -22.33
C CYS A 163 0.15 3.83 -23.19
N MET A 164 0.27 2.76 -23.98
CA MET A 164 1.46 2.47 -24.77
C MET A 164 1.28 2.95 -26.21
N LYS A 165 1.54 4.24 -26.48
CA LYS A 165 1.53 4.76 -27.85
C LYS A 165 2.93 4.71 -28.43
N LYS A 166 3.09 4.01 -29.56
CA LYS A 166 4.32 4.10 -30.36
C LYS A 166 4.40 5.48 -30.98
N SER A 167 5.50 6.19 -30.74
CA SER A 167 5.85 7.44 -31.40
C SER A 167 7.11 7.25 -32.25
N VAL A 168 7.39 8.19 -33.16
CA VAL A 168 8.60 8.19 -34.00
C VAL A 168 9.89 8.30 -33.16
N TYR A 169 9.79 8.80 -31.92
CA TYR A 169 10.90 8.94 -30.97
C TYR A 169 10.96 7.82 -29.90
N GLY A 170 10.14 6.77 -30.02
CA GLY A 170 10.04 5.67 -29.05
C GLY A 170 8.63 5.48 -28.47
N ILE A 171 8.49 4.64 -27.44
CA ILE A 171 7.21 4.44 -26.74
C ILE A 171 6.93 5.68 -25.87
N LEU A 172 5.87 6.42 -26.19
CA LEU A 172 5.39 7.52 -25.37
C LEU A 172 4.29 6.98 -24.44
N PHE A 173 4.58 6.98 -23.14
CA PHE A 173 3.60 6.64 -22.12
C PHE A 173 2.64 7.82 -21.91
N VAL A 174 1.53 7.82 -22.62
CA VAL A 174 0.43 8.76 -22.40
C VAL A 174 -0.79 7.96 -22.02
N CYS A 175 -0.98 7.77 -20.72
CA CYS A 175 -2.20 7.18 -20.21
C CYS A 175 -3.35 8.16 -20.32
N LYS A 176 -4.46 7.70 -20.91
CA LYS A 176 -5.75 8.36 -20.68
C LYS A 176 -6.11 8.25 -19.19
N ARG A 177 -7.10 9.04 -18.74
CA ARG A 177 -7.66 8.94 -17.39
C ARG A 177 -8.13 7.49 -17.15
N ARG A 178 -7.68 6.87 -16.07
CA ARG A 178 -7.97 5.47 -15.69
C ARG A 178 -8.44 5.45 -14.23
N PRO A 179 -9.49 4.70 -13.91
CA PRO A 179 -10.01 4.68 -12.56
C PRO A 179 -9.11 3.90 -11.60
N VAL A 180 -9.08 4.32 -10.34
CA VAL A 180 -8.65 3.47 -9.21
C VAL A 180 -9.70 2.37 -9.04
N ALA A 181 -9.28 1.13 -8.76
CA ALA A 181 -10.23 0.04 -8.56
C ALA A 181 -11.04 0.22 -7.26
N LEU A 182 -10.37 0.42 -6.12
CA LEU A 182 -11.00 0.60 -4.82
C LEU A 182 -10.49 1.87 -4.14
N HIS A 183 -11.39 2.79 -3.83
CA HIS A 183 -11.06 4.07 -3.19
C HIS A 183 -11.80 4.26 -1.87
N PHE A 184 -11.07 4.56 -0.82
CA PHE A 184 -11.60 4.98 0.47
C PHE A 184 -11.29 6.46 0.68
N ASN A 185 -12.33 7.25 0.90
CA ASN A 185 -12.21 8.69 1.15
C ASN A 185 -12.94 9.07 2.44
N ASN A 186 -12.21 9.56 3.42
CA ASN A 186 -12.77 9.91 4.73
C ASN A 186 -13.50 8.72 5.39
N CYS A 187 -12.80 7.58 5.48
CA CYS A 187 -13.27 6.36 6.13
C CYS A 187 -12.39 6.07 7.35
N ASN A 188 -12.81 6.51 8.54
CA ASN A 188 -12.02 6.32 9.76
C ASN A 188 -12.33 4.98 10.43
N GLY A 189 -11.35 4.34 11.07
CA GLY A 189 -11.54 3.00 11.63
C GLY A 189 -11.73 1.92 10.56
N LEU A 190 -11.15 2.11 9.37
CA LEU A 190 -11.24 1.17 8.25
C LEU A 190 -10.43 -0.11 8.53
N GLN A 191 -11.06 -1.27 8.33
CA GLN A 191 -10.38 -2.56 8.34
C GLN A 191 -10.61 -3.28 7.00
N LEU A 192 -9.54 -3.61 6.29
CA LEU A 192 -9.57 -4.31 5.01
C LEU A 192 -8.70 -5.58 5.11
N ASN A 193 -9.31 -6.77 4.97
CA ASN A 193 -8.63 -8.01 5.31
C ASN A 193 -8.87 -9.17 4.30
N GLY A 194 -7.83 -9.96 4.00
CA GLY A 194 -7.95 -11.28 3.35
C GLY A 194 -8.29 -11.32 1.85
N LEU A 195 -8.62 -10.17 1.24
CA LEU A 195 -9.12 -10.12 -0.14
C LEU A 195 -8.03 -10.26 -1.21
N THR A 196 -8.46 -10.74 -2.38
CA THR A 196 -7.62 -10.76 -3.58
C THR A 196 -8.00 -9.64 -4.55
N HIS A 197 -7.04 -8.78 -4.92
CA HIS A 197 -7.21 -7.70 -5.88
C HIS A 197 -6.45 -8.00 -7.16
N LEU A 198 -7.13 -7.93 -8.31
CA LEU A 198 -6.58 -8.32 -9.60
C LEU A 198 -6.69 -7.17 -10.60
N ASN A 199 -5.62 -6.98 -11.37
CA ASN A 199 -5.64 -6.25 -12.64
C ASN A 199 -6.35 -4.90 -12.58
N SER A 200 -6.00 -4.03 -11.64
CA SER A 200 -6.61 -2.70 -11.58
C SER A 200 -6.28 -1.86 -12.85
N PRO A 201 -7.21 -1.03 -13.35
CA PRO A 201 -6.92 -0.09 -14.43
C PRO A 201 -5.79 0.91 -14.08
N ARG A 202 -5.71 1.34 -12.82
CA ARG A 202 -4.65 2.17 -12.22
C ARG A 202 -4.29 1.56 -10.84
N ALA A 203 -4.13 2.35 -9.79
CA ALA A 203 -3.90 1.84 -8.43
C ALA A 203 -5.02 0.87 -8.01
N HIS A 204 -4.66 -0.20 -7.30
CA HIS A 204 -5.63 -1.18 -6.80
C HIS A 204 -6.43 -0.59 -5.65
N ILE A 205 -5.73 0.01 -4.68
CA ILE A 205 -6.33 0.60 -3.49
C ILE A 205 -5.81 2.02 -3.32
N SER A 206 -6.70 2.97 -3.03
CA SER A 206 -6.34 4.32 -2.61
C SER A 206 -7.03 4.67 -1.29
N ILE A 207 -6.24 5.01 -0.28
CA ILE A 207 -6.67 5.42 1.05
C ILE A 207 -6.38 6.92 1.19
N LYS A 208 -7.44 7.72 1.27
CA LYS A 208 -7.34 9.17 1.30
C LYS A 208 -8.15 9.77 2.43
N ASN A 209 -7.61 10.76 3.14
CA ASN A 209 -8.29 11.44 4.24
C ASN A 209 -8.77 10.49 5.34
N CYS A 210 -8.11 9.35 5.56
CA CYS A 210 -8.56 8.33 6.51
C CYS A 210 -7.71 8.37 7.79
N LYS A 211 -8.31 7.95 8.91
CA LYS A 211 -7.63 7.78 10.20
C LYS A 211 -7.86 6.37 10.72
N ASP A 212 -6.85 5.82 11.38
CA ASP A 212 -6.93 4.53 12.05
C ASP A 212 -7.34 3.42 11.07
N VAL A 213 -6.47 3.16 10.09
CA VAL A 213 -6.71 2.19 9.02
C VAL A 213 -5.83 0.95 9.23
N ILE A 214 -6.43 -0.23 9.08
CA ILE A 214 -5.71 -1.51 9.06
C ILE A 214 -6.01 -2.21 7.74
N VAL A 215 -4.95 -2.55 7.01
CA VAL A 215 -4.98 -3.39 5.82
C VAL A 215 -4.12 -4.62 6.08
N SER A 216 -4.69 -5.81 6.00
CA SER A 216 -3.99 -7.05 6.32
C SER A 216 -4.30 -8.20 5.36
N ASP A 217 -3.35 -9.13 5.24
CA ASP A 217 -3.51 -10.42 4.56
C ASP A 217 -4.05 -10.32 3.12
N LEU A 218 -3.72 -9.23 2.41
CA LEU A 218 -4.16 -9.03 1.03
C LEU A 218 -3.25 -9.76 0.05
N LYS A 219 -3.86 -10.17 -1.07
CA LYS A 219 -3.15 -10.58 -2.27
C LYS A 219 -3.47 -9.64 -3.42
N ILE A 220 -2.51 -8.83 -3.85
CA ILE A 220 -2.67 -7.87 -4.94
C ILE A 220 -1.79 -8.30 -6.11
N SER A 221 -2.37 -8.42 -7.31
CA SER A 221 -1.60 -8.80 -8.49
C SER A 221 -2.05 -8.12 -9.79
N ALA A 222 -1.08 -7.57 -10.53
CA ALA A 222 -1.18 -7.19 -11.93
C ALA A 222 0.17 -7.48 -12.64
N PRO A 223 0.22 -7.55 -13.98
CA PRO A 223 1.47 -7.77 -14.72
C PRO A 223 2.54 -6.70 -14.45
N ASP A 224 3.83 -7.05 -14.52
CA ASP A 224 4.95 -6.10 -14.30
C ASP A 224 4.92 -4.92 -15.30
N GLU A 225 4.44 -5.16 -16.52
CA GLU A 225 4.32 -4.15 -17.55
C GLU A 225 3.06 -3.27 -17.46
N SER A 226 2.16 -3.52 -16.49
CA SER A 226 0.93 -2.75 -16.36
C SER A 226 1.20 -1.36 -15.74
N PRO A 227 0.95 -0.26 -16.46
CA PRO A 227 1.43 1.06 -16.04
C PRO A 227 0.62 1.62 -14.88
N ASN A 228 1.26 2.20 -13.86
CA ASN A 228 0.61 2.87 -12.71
C ASN A 228 -0.45 2.01 -12.02
N THR A 229 -0.17 0.71 -11.90
CA THR A 229 -1.02 -0.23 -11.18
C THR A 229 -0.60 -0.41 -9.74
N ASP A 230 -0.31 0.70 -9.06
CA ASP A 230 0.16 0.75 -7.69
C ASP A 230 -0.68 -0.18 -6.80
N GLY A 231 -0.06 -0.83 -5.81
CA GLY A 231 -0.76 -1.70 -4.88
C GLY A 231 -1.67 -0.89 -3.97
N ILE A 232 -1.05 -0.08 -3.11
CA ILE A 232 -1.76 0.75 -2.13
C ILE A 232 -1.19 2.18 -2.15
N ASP A 233 -2.02 3.14 -2.55
CA ASP A 233 -1.75 4.57 -2.47
C ASP A 233 -2.31 5.14 -1.15
N ILE A 234 -1.48 5.82 -0.36
CA ILE A 234 -1.88 6.50 0.87
C ILE A 234 -1.67 8.01 0.68
N SER A 235 -2.66 8.84 1.02
CA SER A 235 -2.51 10.29 1.06
C SER A 235 -3.38 10.92 2.15
N ASP A 236 -2.96 12.06 2.71
CA ASP A 236 -3.73 12.84 3.69
C ASP A 236 -4.27 12.00 4.87
N SER A 237 -3.53 10.96 5.29
CA SER A 237 -4.04 9.94 6.23
C SER A 237 -3.15 9.78 7.46
N TYR A 238 -3.77 9.38 8.57
CA TYR A 238 -3.11 9.29 9.88
C TYR A 238 -3.29 7.89 10.47
N ASN A 239 -2.23 7.31 11.03
CA ASN A 239 -2.27 5.99 11.67
C ASN A 239 -2.78 4.89 10.71
N VAL A 240 -1.96 4.56 9.71
CA VAL A 240 -2.27 3.52 8.71
C VAL A 240 -1.31 2.35 8.87
N GLN A 241 -1.87 1.14 9.00
CA GLN A 241 -1.13 -0.11 9.13
C GLN A 241 -1.35 -1.00 7.91
N ILE A 242 -0.28 -1.37 7.21
CA ILE A 242 -0.29 -2.32 6.10
C ILE A 242 0.52 -3.55 6.53
N LEU A 243 -0.17 -4.69 6.67
CA LEU A 243 0.36 -5.87 7.35
C LEU A 243 0.28 -7.11 6.44
N GLN A 244 1.29 -7.97 6.52
CA GLN A 244 1.23 -9.38 6.07
C GLN A 244 0.66 -9.61 4.65
N SER A 245 0.92 -8.69 3.72
CA SER A 245 0.31 -8.72 2.39
C SER A 245 1.31 -9.09 1.29
N ILE A 246 0.82 -9.68 0.20
CA ILE A 246 1.61 -10.02 -0.98
C ILE A 246 1.14 -9.14 -2.15
N ILE A 247 2.04 -8.33 -2.68
CA ILE A 247 1.71 -7.31 -3.68
C ILE A 247 2.71 -7.41 -4.84
N GLY A 248 2.23 -7.74 -6.04
CA GLY A 248 3.02 -7.73 -7.27
C GLY A 248 2.30 -6.97 -8.36
N THR A 249 2.87 -5.88 -8.86
CA THR A 249 2.19 -5.00 -9.84
C THR A 249 3.22 -4.42 -10.81
N GLY A 250 2.79 -3.56 -11.73
CA GLY A 250 3.70 -2.81 -12.60
C GLY A 250 4.08 -1.40 -12.10
N ASP A 251 3.78 -1.05 -10.84
CA ASP A 251 4.20 0.22 -10.24
C ASP A 251 4.47 0.04 -8.73
N ASP A 252 4.39 1.10 -7.93
CA ASP A 252 4.72 1.05 -6.50
C ASP A 252 3.88 -0.02 -5.76
N CYS A 253 4.55 -0.81 -4.93
CA CYS A 253 3.91 -1.79 -4.04
C CYS A 253 3.04 -1.06 -3.01
N VAL A 254 3.64 -0.06 -2.36
CA VAL A 254 2.96 0.92 -1.50
C VAL A 254 3.56 2.29 -1.80
N ALA A 255 2.70 3.29 -2.02
CA ALA A 255 3.08 4.68 -2.23
C ALA A 255 2.52 5.57 -1.11
N ILE A 256 3.39 6.26 -0.37
CA ILE A 256 3.03 7.15 0.74
C ILE A 256 3.17 8.60 0.27
N ASN A 257 2.05 9.25 0.00
CA ASN A 257 1.99 10.61 -0.53
C ASN A 257 1.79 11.65 0.59
N GLY A 258 1.83 12.93 0.21
CA GLY A 258 1.74 14.08 1.11
C GLY A 258 0.51 14.05 2.04
N GLY A 259 0.65 14.77 3.16
CA GLY A 259 -0.36 14.86 4.21
C GLY A 259 -0.45 13.63 5.12
N SER A 260 0.47 12.66 4.98
CA SER A 260 0.39 11.37 5.67
C SER A 260 1.33 11.27 6.86
N SER A 261 0.89 10.68 7.97
CA SER A 261 1.74 10.46 9.15
C SER A 261 1.37 9.21 9.95
N PHE A 262 2.32 8.68 10.72
CA PHE A 262 2.16 7.45 11.50
C PHE A 262 1.77 6.27 10.61
N ILE A 263 2.66 5.92 9.68
CA ILE A 263 2.43 4.83 8.73
C ILE A 263 3.32 3.65 9.13
N ASN A 264 2.73 2.47 9.28
CA ASN A 264 3.45 1.23 9.56
C ASN A 264 3.22 0.23 8.42
N ILE A 265 4.29 -0.28 7.82
CA ILE A 265 4.26 -1.32 6.79
C ILE A 265 5.10 -2.47 7.30
N THR A 266 4.47 -3.61 7.61
CA THR A 266 5.16 -4.75 8.24
C THR A 266 4.83 -6.07 7.55
N GLY A 267 5.85 -6.88 7.26
CA GLY A 267 5.63 -8.24 6.74
C GLY A 267 5.13 -8.29 5.29
N VAL A 268 5.30 -7.22 4.53
CA VAL A 268 4.83 -7.14 3.15
C VAL A 268 5.85 -7.76 2.20
N VAL A 269 5.38 -8.58 1.26
CA VAL A 269 6.15 -9.11 0.15
C VAL A 269 5.78 -8.33 -1.10
N CYS A 270 6.71 -7.53 -1.61
CA CYS A 270 6.56 -6.78 -2.86
C CYS A 270 7.29 -7.51 -3.99
N GLY A 271 6.71 -7.54 -5.19
CA GLY A 271 7.40 -8.06 -6.36
C GLY A 271 6.54 -8.84 -7.33
N PRO A 272 6.59 -8.53 -8.64
CA PRO A 272 7.32 -7.42 -9.29
C PRO A 272 6.73 -6.04 -8.97
N GLY A 273 7.31 -4.96 -9.51
CA GLY A 273 6.83 -3.57 -9.33
C GLY A 273 7.92 -2.58 -8.92
N HIS A 274 7.55 -1.38 -8.46
CA HIS A 274 8.48 -0.28 -8.17
C HIS A 274 8.94 -0.18 -6.70
N GLY A 275 8.56 -1.13 -5.84
CA GLY A 275 8.99 -1.19 -4.45
C GLY A 275 8.13 -0.34 -3.51
N ILE A 276 8.66 0.01 -2.34
CA ILE A 276 7.95 0.84 -1.35
C ILE A 276 8.48 2.27 -1.46
N SER A 277 7.58 3.20 -1.79
CA SER A 277 7.93 4.58 -2.11
C SER A 277 7.28 5.59 -1.17
N ILE A 278 8.06 6.56 -0.72
CA ILE A 278 7.58 7.81 -0.14
C ILE A 278 7.59 8.86 -1.26
N GLY A 279 6.42 9.42 -1.53
CA GLY A 279 6.18 10.38 -2.59
C GLY A 279 5.60 9.79 -3.88
N SER A 280 5.53 10.56 -4.96
CA SER A 280 6.29 11.80 -5.16
C SER A 280 5.72 12.97 -4.37
N LEU A 281 6.52 13.52 -3.46
CA LEU A 281 6.13 14.68 -2.66
C LEU A 281 6.37 15.97 -3.46
N GLY A 282 5.43 16.89 -3.34
CA GLY A 282 5.40 18.16 -4.08
C GLY A 282 4.88 18.04 -5.51
N ASP A 283 4.13 16.99 -5.84
CA ASP A 283 3.47 16.87 -7.15
C ASP A 283 2.29 17.85 -7.28
N VAL A 284 1.52 18.00 -6.20
CA VAL A 284 0.33 18.86 -6.13
C VAL A 284 0.56 19.94 -5.08
N GLY A 285 0.55 21.20 -5.52
CA GLY A 285 0.82 22.34 -4.63
C GLY A 285 2.31 22.56 -4.35
N ASP A 286 2.58 23.50 -3.45
CA ASP A 286 3.95 23.94 -3.12
C ASP A 286 4.44 23.45 -1.75
N TYR A 287 3.58 22.82 -0.96
CA TYR A 287 3.88 22.32 0.39
C TYR A 287 3.36 20.90 0.57
N ASP A 288 4.23 19.96 0.97
CA ASP A 288 3.86 18.57 1.26
C ASP A 288 4.63 18.02 2.47
N THR A 289 3.97 17.17 3.25
CA THR A 289 4.56 16.57 4.45
C THR A 289 4.33 15.08 4.54
N VAL A 290 5.36 14.35 4.96
CA VAL A 290 5.27 12.97 5.45
C VAL A 290 6.12 12.82 6.71
N GLU A 291 5.58 12.20 7.76
CA GLU A 291 6.39 11.88 8.94
C GLU A 291 5.99 10.61 9.68
N GLN A 292 6.90 10.06 10.49
CA GLN A 292 6.65 8.89 11.33
C GLN A 292 6.29 7.65 10.50
N VAL A 293 7.14 7.30 9.53
CA VAL A 293 6.96 6.12 8.68
C VAL A 293 7.89 5.00 9.11
N HIS A 294 7.34 3.80 9.28
CA HIS A 294 8.07 2.62 9.70
C HIS A 294 7.79 1.50 8.72
N VAL A 295 8.83 1.03 8.03
CA VAL A 295 8.76 -0.11 7.12
C VAL A 295 9.66 -1.20 7.67
N LYS A 296 9.08 -2.34 8.05
CA LYS A 296 9.79 -3.38 8.80
C LYS A 296 9.52 -4.78 8.25
N ASN A 297 10.53 -5.65 8.28
CA ASN A 297 10.37 -7.07 7.97
C ASN A 297 9.70 -7.30 6.60
N CYS A 298 10.13 -6.56 5.57
CA CYS A 298 9.55 -6.65 4.23
C CYS A 298 10.52 -7.34 3.27
N THR A 299 9.98 -8.04 2.27
CA THR A 299 10.77 -8.65 1.21
C THR A 299 10.42 -8.03 -0.14
N LEU A 300 11.41 -7.58 -0.89
CA LEU A 300 11.21 -7.01 -2.22
C LEU A 300 11.93 -7.88 -3.25
N ARG A 301 11.16 -8.48 -4.16
CA ARG A 301 11.64 -9.45 -5.16
C ARG A 301 11.39 -8.92 -6.57
N ASP A 302 12.40 -8.96 -7.42
CA ASP A 302 12.29 -8.58 -8.83
C ASP A 302 11.66 -7.20 -9.05
N THR A 303 11.90 -6.28 -8.11
CA THR A 303 11.36 -4.92 -8.16
C THR A 303 12.32 -3.98 -8.89
N GLN A 304 11.77 -2.93 -9.51
CA GLN A 304 12.57 -1.83 -10.05
C GLN A 304 13.32 -1.08 -8.94
N ASN A 305 12.71 -0.91 -7.77
CA ASN A 305 13.36 -0.26 -6.63
C ASN A 305 13.12 -1.07 -5.36
N GLY A 306 14.01 -0.95 -4.39
CA GLY A 306 13.74 -1.44 -3.05
C GLY A 306 12.90 -0.41 -2.29
N VAL A 307 13.56 0.37 -1.43
CA VAL A 307 12.95 1.46 -0.66
C VAL A 307 13.34 2.80 -1.26
N ARG A 308 12.37 3.70 -1.44
CA ARG A 308 12.55 4.92 -2.24
C ARG A 308 11.90 6.14 -1.60
N ILE A 309 12.59 7.27 -1.64
CA ILE A 309 12.02 8.61 -1.35
C ILE A 309 12.17 9.46 -2.61
N LYS A 310 11.07 10.03 -3.11
CA LYS A 310 11.04 10.86 -4.32
C LYS A 310 10.34 12.20 -4.05
N THR A 311 11.02 13.32 -4.34
CA THR A 311 10.45 14.67 -4.18
C THR A 311 10.73 15.55 -5.40
N PHE A 312 9.82 16.47 -5.70
CA PHE A 312 10.02 17.49 -6.73
C PHE A 312 10.85 18.66 -6.20
N GLN A 313 11.61 19.31 -7.10
CA GLN A 313 12.30 20.58 -6.82
C GLN A 313 11.35 21.77 -6.85
N GLY A 314 11.71 22.86 -6.15
CA GLY A 314 10.91 24.08 -6.06
C GLY A 314 9.70 23.93 -5.16
N ARG A 315 9.84 23.15 -4.10
CA ARG A 315 8.78 22.76 -3.17
C ARG A 315 9.21 23.02 -1.73
N SER A 316 8.27 22.95 -0.80
CA SER A 316 8.48 23.16 0.64
C SER A 316 7.76 22.09 1.46
N GLY A 317 8.06 22.02 2.76
CA GLY A 317 7.56 20.97 3.65
C GLY A 317 8.67 19.98 4.03
N TYR A 318 8.30 18.78 4.46
CA TYR A 318 9.27 17.82 5.02
C TYR A 318 8.89 16.35 4.81
N ALA A 319 9.89 15.49 4.72
CA ALA A 319 9.80 14.05 4.86
C ALA A 319 10.76 13.62 5.98
N ARG A 320 10.25 13.25 7.16
CA ARG A 320 11.10 13.01 8.33
C ARG A 320 10.67 11.87 9.24
N LYS A 321 11.60 11.37 10.07
CA LYS A 321 11.36 10.27 11.01
C LYS A 321 10.85 9.04 10.26
N ILE A 322 11.68 8.58 9.34
CA ILE A 322 11.39 7.47 8.45
C ILE A 322 12.38 6.34 8.75
N SER A 323 11.89 5.12 8.91
CA SER A 323 12.74 3.95 9.13
C SER A 323 12.41 2.83 8.15
N PHE A 324 13.46 2.23 7.60
CA PHE A 324 13.42 1.01 6.81
C PHE A 324 14.28 -0.03 7.53
N GLU A 325 13.66 -1.05 8.10
CA GLU A 325 14.30 -2.01 9.01
C GLU A 325 14.05 -3.46 8.55
N GLN A 326 15.06 -4.32 8.62
CA GLN A 326 14.91 -5.76 8.33
C GLN A 326 14.32 -6.00 6.94
N ILE A 327 14.97 -5.44 5.91
CA ILE A 327 14.49 -5.54 4.52
C ILE A 327 15.31 -6.58 3.77
N VAL A 328 14.63 -7.54 3.14
CA VAL A 328 15.26 -8.55 2.30
C VAL A 328 15.04 -8.20 0.83
N LEU A 329 16.12 -8.04 0.09
CA LEU A 329 16.11 -7.72 -1.33
C LEU A 329 16.47 -8.95 -2.15
N SER A 330 15.71 -9.24 -3.19
CA SER A 330 16.06 -10.28 -4.16
C SER A 330 15.92 -9.68 -5.54
N ASN A 331 17.06 -9.42 -6.19
CA ASN A 331 17.08 -8.91 -7.55
C ASN A 331 16.35 -7.56 -7.71
N ALA A 332 16.45 -6.67 -6.72
CA ALA A 332 15.92 -5.32 -6.82
C ALA A 332 16.84 -4.46 -7.69
N ARG A 333 16.33 -3.76 -8.71
CA ARG A 333 17.20 -3.00 -9.64
C ARG A 333 17.86 -1.81 -8.98
N ASN A 334 17.13 -1.04 -8.18
CA ASN A 334 17.65 0.09 -7.41
C ASN A 334 17.26 -0.05 -5.92
N PRO A 335 18.03 -0.82 -5.14
CA PRO A 335 17.77 -1.14 -3.73
C PRO A 335 17.38 0.02 -2.81
N ILE A 336 18.17 1.10 -2.76
CA ILE A 336 17.93 2.23 -1.84
C ILE A 336 18.05 3.53 -2.62
N ILE A 337 17.00 4.35 -2.62
CA ILE A 337 16.98 5.63 -3.36
C ILE A 337 16.44 6.77 -2.49
N ILE A 338 17.15 7.90 -2.51
CA ILE A 338 16.60 9.23 -2.26
C ILE A 338 16.81 10.05 -3.53
N ASN A 339 15.74 10.61 -4.10
CA ASN A 339 15.79 11.43 -5.31
C ASN A 339 14.97 12.72 -5.13
N GLN A 340 15.64 13.83 -4.81
CA GLN A 340 15.03 15.16 -4.74
C GLN A 340 14.98 15.89 -6.10
N PHE A 341 15.40 15.23 -7.18
CA PHE A 341 15.35 15.74 -8.56
C PHE A 341 14.28 15.02 -9.38
N TYR A 342 13.20 14.59 -8.73
CA TYR A 342 12.15 13.82 -9.40
C TYR A 342 11.48 14.66 -10.50
N GLN A 343 11.32 14.04 -11.66
CA GLN A 343 10.62 14.60 -12.81
C GLN A 343 9.66 13.54 -13.33
N ASP A 344 8.39 13.89 -13.45
CA ASP A 344 7.43 13.05 -14.15
C ASP A 344 7.72 13.14 -15.66
N LYS A 345 8.04 12.01 -16.29
CA LYS A 345 8.37 11.92 -17.71
C LYS A 345 7.24 12.46 -18.62
N GLY A 346 6.00 12.56 -18.12
CA GLY A 346 4.87 13.18 -18.82
C GLY A 346 4.76 14.70 -18.66
N LYS A 347 5.39 15.28 -17.64
CA LYS A 347 5.41 16.73 -17.38
C LYS A 347 6.79 17.26 -17.74
N LEU A 348 6.95 17.77 -18.97
CA LEU A 348 8.14 18.51 -19.41
C LEU A 348 8.38 19.72 -18.51
N SER A 349 9.07 19.55 -17.38
CA SER A 349 9.65 20.67 -16.65
C SER A 349 10.94 21.04 -17.38
N LYS A 350 10.91 22.18 -18.09
CA LYS A 350 12.12 22.85 -18.57
C LYS A 350 13.09 22.93 -17.39
N GLY A 351 14.31 22.43 -17.57
CA GLY A 351 15.34 22.20 -16.53
C GLY A 351 15.84 23.45 -15.81
N ILE A 352 14.93 24.23 -15.23
CA ILE A 352 15.21 25.35 -14.35
C ILE A 352 15.15 24.77 -12.94
N MET A 353 16.32 24.64 -12.32
CA MET A 353 16.44 24.41 -10.88
C MET A 353 15.65 25.52 -10.17
N LYS A 354 14.59 25.15 -9.46
CA LYS A 354 13.78 26.07 -8.68
C LYS A 354 14.30 26.12 -7.25
N ALA A 355 14.33 27.31 -6.66
CA ALA A 355 14.69 27.47 -5.25
C ALA A 355 13.66 26.76 -4.35
N GLY A 356 14.15 26.04 -3.34
CA GLY A 356 13.34 25.27 -2.39
C GLY A 356 13.28 23.78 -2.72
N ALA A 357 13.35 22.94 -1.70
CA ALA A 357 13.11 21.51 -1.77
C ALA A 357 12.41 21.07 -0.49
N ILE A 358 11.67 19.96 -0.55
CA ILE A 358 11.12 19.31 0.64
C ILE A 358 12.29 18.85 1.51
N GLU A 359 12.33 19.26 2.77
CA GLU A 359 13.39 18.87 3.69
C GLU A 359 13.32 17.36 3.95
N ILE A 360 14.45 16.65 3.82
CA ILE A 360 14.53 15.22 4.18
C ILE A 360 15.45 15.09 5.39
N SER A 361 14.92 14.62 6.51
CA SER A 361 15.67 14.49 7.76
C SER A 361 15.28 13.25 8.57
N ASP A 362 16.16 12.78 9.45
CA ASP A 362 15.89 11.64 10.35
C ASP A 362 15.42 10.38 9.60
N VAL A 363 16.20 9.95 8.60
CA VAL A 363 15.92 8.73 7.81
C VAL A 363 16.91 7.64 8.19
N ALA A 364 16.40 6.51 8.68
CA ALA A 364 17.20 5.37 9.08
C ALA A 364 16.98 4.17 8.16
N TYR A 365 18.09 3.55 7.72
CA TYR A 365 18.13 2.28 7.03
C TYR A 365 18.91 1.31 7.90
N SER A 366 18.31 0.19 8.30
CA SER A 366 18.99 -0.81 9.11
C SER A 366 18.62 -2.24 8.75
N ASP A 367 19.63 -3.13 8.78
CA ASP A 367 19.46 -4.56 8.52
C ASP A 367 18.84 -4.83 7.15
N ILE A 368 19.36 -4.16 6.11
CA ILE A 368 18.92 -4.33 4.72
C ILE A 368 19.93 -5.22 4.01
N ARG A 369 19.48 -6.37 3.51
CA ARG A 369 20.37 -7.37 2.88
C ARG A 369 19.80 -7.95 1.60
N GLY A 370 20.67 -8.40 0.71
CA GLY A 370 20.29 -9.19 -0.45
C GLY A 370 20.96 -8.74 -1.75
N THR A 371 20.27 -8.89 -2.87
CA THR A 371 20.89 -8.71 -4.20
C THR A 371 20.33 -7.53 -5.01
N SER A 372 21.24 -6.82 -5.68
CA SER A 372 20.93 -5.75 -6.64
C SER A 372 21.03 -6.25 -8.08
N ALA A 373 20.04 -5.92 -8.92
CA ALA A 373 20.10 -6.25 -10.34
C ALA A 373 20.94 -5.25 -11.17
N ASN A 374 21.15 -4.03 -10.68
CA ASN A 374 22.04 -3.05 -11.29
C ASN A 374 23.30 -2.82 -10.45
N ASP A 375 24.34 -2.27 -11.08
CA ASP A 375 25.56 -1.89 -10.38
C ASP A 375 25.35 -0.80 -9.33
N GLN A 376 24.50 0.18 -9.61
CA GLN A 376 24.19 1.26 -8.67
C GLN A 376 23.13 0.79 -7.66
N ALA A 377 23.60 0.26 -6.53
CA ALA A 377 22.72 -0.28 -5.50
C ALA A 377 22.08 0.83 -4.64
N ILE A 378 22.85 1.86 -4.31
CA ILE A 378 22.44 2.96 -3.43
C ILE A 378 22.59 4.29 -4.16
N ASP A 379 21.53 5.10 -4.18
CA ASP A 379 21.50 6.42 -4.82
C ASP A 379 20.88 7.46 -3.87
N LEU A 380 21.71 8.26 -3.20
CA LEU A 380 21.25 9.33 -2.30
C LEU A 380 21.47 10.70 -2.95
N ARG A 381 20.54 11.14 -3.79
CA ARG A 381 20.60 12.44 -4.48
C ARG A 381 19.72 13.48 -3.80
N CYS A 382 20.35 14.23 -2.92
CA CYS A 382 19.72 15.36 -2.23
C CYS A 382 19.95 16.69 -2.98
N ASP A 383 19.04 17.64 -2.77
CA ASP A 383 19.07 18.99 -3.31
C ASP A 383 20.35 19.71 -2.89
N ASN A 384 20.92 20.54 -3.77
CA ASN A 384 22.24 21.15 -3.54
C ASN A 384 22.25 22.26 -2.48
N VAL A 385 21.09 22.81 -2.11
CA VAL A 385 20.98 23.90 -1.14
C VAL A 385 20.45 23.38 0.20
N VAL A 386 19.34 22.63 0.17
CA VAL A 386 18.69 22.12 1.40
C VAL A 386 19.41 20.88 1.93
N GLY A 387 19.83 19.98 1.04
CA GLY A 387 20.43 18.69 1.40
C GLY A 387 19.48 17.74 2.12
N CYS A 388 20.01 16.58 2.50
CA CYS A 388 19.35 15.69 3.46
C CYS A 388 20.19 15.58 4.73
N SER A 389 19.57 15.58 5.89
CA SER A 389 20.26 15.56 7.18
C SER A 389 19.89 14.33 8.02
N ASN A 390 20.78 13.93 8.92
CA ASN A 390 20.61 12.77 9.80
C ASN A 390 20.17 11.49 9.06
N ILE A 391 20.85 11.18 7.96
CA ILE A 391 20.70 9.91 7.24
C ILE A 391 21.57 8.85 7.93
N VAL A 392 20.94 7.83 8.49
CA VAL A 392 21.64 6.78 9.24
C VAL A 392 21.53 5.46 8.48
N MET A 393 22.67 4.84 8.17
CA MET A 393 22.73 3.53 7.54
C MET A 393 23.52 2.55 8.42
N ARG A 394 22.93 1.41 8.77
CA ARG A 394 23.57 0.40 9.64
C ARG A 394 23.33 -1.01 9.10
N ASN A 395 24.37 -1.84 9.06
CA ASN A 395 24.25 -3.24 8.67
C ASN A 395 23.51 -3.40 7.33
N ILE A 396 24.10 -2.79 6.30
CA ILE A 396 23.59 -2.84 4.93
C ILE A 396 24.49 -3.78 4.15
N ASP A 397 23.94 -4.87 3.61
CA ASP A 397 24.69 -5.86 2.84
C ASP A 397 24.00 -6.15 1.51
N ILE A 398 24.31 -5.33 0.51
CA ILE A 398 23.75 -5.43 -0.84
C ILE A 398 24.83 -5.90 -1.81
N THR A 399 24.72 -7.16 -2.20
CA THR A 399 25.65 -7.81 -3.12
C THR A 399 25.11 -7.76 -4.56
N PRO A 400 25.98 -7.99 -5.56
CA PRO A 400 25.53 -8.10 -6.94
C PRO A 400 24.59 -9.31 -7.12
N GLY A 401 23.56 -9.15 -7.95
CA GLY A 401 22.73 -10.25 -8.46
C GLY A 401 23.43 -11.04 -9.57
N VAL A 402 22.73 -12.03 -10.14
CA VAL A 402 23.29 -12.97 -11.12
C VAL A 402 23.88 -12.28 -12.35
N ASP A 403 23.19 -11.26 -12.87
CA ASP A 403 23.58 -10.53 -14.09
C ASP A 403 24.37 -9.24 -13.79
N CYS A 404 24.80 -9.03 -12.54
CA CYS A 404 25.42 -7.80 -12.07
C CYS A 404 26.87 -8.07 -11.62
N PRO A 405 27.89 -7.42 -12.19
CA PRO A 405 29.29 -7.71 -11.87
C PRO A 405 29.76 -7.10 -10.53
N LYS A 406 29.13 -6.04 -10.04
CA LYS A 406 29.54 -5.31 -8.80
C LYS A 406 28.41 -4.44 -8.27
N THR A 407 28.49 -4.02 -7.00
CA THR A 407 27.59 -3.00 -6.44
C THR A 407 28.38 -1.77 -5.98
N TYR A 408 27.84 -0.56 -6.20
CA TYR A 408 28.39 0.70 -5.71
C TYR A 408 27.28 1.65 -5.25
N ALA A 409 27.67 2.65 -4.46
CA ALA A 409 26.80 3.72 -3.98
C ALA A 409 27.19 5.07 -4.58
N VAL A 410 26.20 5.90 -4.88
CA VAL A 410 26.36 7.31 -5.23
C VAL A 410 25.62 8.13 -4.20
N CYS A 411 26.20 9.26 -3.81
CA CYS A 411 25.47 10.22 -3.01
C CYS A 411 25.95 11.65 -3.21
N ASN A 412 25.01 12.58 -3.01
CA ASN A 412 25.18 14.02 -3.18
C ASN A 412 24.42 14.76 -2.08
N ASN A 413 25.11 15.66 -1.36
CA ASN A 413 24.56 16.52 -0.31
C ASN A 413 23.68 15.79 0.74
N ALA A 414 24.02 14.54 1.04
CA ALA A 414 23.41 13.74 2.10
C ALA A 414 24.38 13.68 3.27
N HIS A 415 23.90 13.97 4.48
CA HIS A 415 24.71 14.08 5.69
C HIS A 415 24.20 13.12 6.76
N GLY A 416 25.11 12.39 7.39
CA GLY A 416 24.81 11.43 8.44
C GLY A 416 25.87 10.36 8.57
N THR A 417 25.50 9.16 9.03
CA THR A 417 26.45 8.11 9.41
C THR A 417 26.19 6.79 8.69
N ALA A 418 27.26 6.06 8.42
CA ALA A 418 27.21 4.73 7.83
C ALA A 418 28.13 3.75 8.56
N THR A 419 27.55 2.73 9.20
CA THR A 419 28.29 1.67 9.90
C THR A 419 27.96 0.32 9.27
N GLU A 420 28.99 -0.48 8.95
CA GLU A 420 28.82 -1.81 8.34
C GLU A 420 27.94 -1.76 7.08
N THR A 421 28.39 -0.98 6.08
CA THR A 421 27.65 -0.78 4.84
C THR A 421 28.44 -1.28 3.63
N GLN A 422 27.82 -2.20 2.88
CA GLN A 422 28.27 -2.72 1.60
C GLN A 422 27.13 -2.55 0.59
N PRO A 423 27.32 -1.77 -0.50
CA PRO A 423 28.50 -0.98 -0.81
C PRO A 423 28.70 0.23 0.12
N ARG A 424 29.96 0.66 0.28
CA ARG A 424 30.32 1.86 1.04
C ARG A 424 29.65 3.10 0.45
N VAL A 425 29.05 3.93 1.29
CA VAL A 425 28.39 5.20 0.92
C VAL A 425 29.34 6.39 1.14
N PRO A 426 29.85 7.07 0.09
CA PRO A 426 31.00 7.99 0.24
C PRO A 426 30.80 9.27 1.05
N CYS A 427 29.57 9.79 1.14
CA CYS A 427 29.24 11.07 1.82
C CYS A 427 28.77 10.89 3.26
N LEU A 428 28.57 9.65 3.71
CA LEU A 428 28.20 9.36 5.09
C LEU A 428 29.46 8.96 5.87
N SER A 429 29.59 9.48 7.09
CA SER A 429 30.80 9.32 7.92
C SER A 429 30.74 8.13 8.86
#